data_AF-A0A5N5E1N6-F1
#
_entry.id   AF-A0A5N5E1N6-F1
#
_cell.length_a   1.000
_cell.length_b   1.000
_cell.length_c   1.000
_cell.angle_alpha   90.00
_cell.angle_beta   90.00
_cell.angle_gamma   90.00
#
_symmetry.space_group_name_H-M   'P 1'
#
loop_
_entity.id
_entity.type
_entity.pdbx_description
1 polymer ?
#
loop_
_entity_poly.entity_id
_entity_poly.type
_entity_poly.pdbx_seq_one_letter_code
_entity_poly.pdbx_strand_id
1 'polypeptide(L)'
;MIAVSSGRWRLLAGHLVLPWIQIIFLIDAVGRGLDYSYPPGTSTLTLATVEQAAPIQWWGIAILVGALCVVTGQLITIPTVSIVGEVILGALLTGLGGSLFLAVMDRLWWEGFRTGLTLMCVGATHFALAYAITKSNRMWRWSDAPASR
;
A
#
# COMPACT_ATOMS: atom_id res chain seq x y z
N MET A 1 -33.05 1.92 29.88
CA MET A 1 -31.64 1.86 29.43
C MET A 1 -31.62 1.43 27.98
N ILE A 2 -31.16 2.30 27.08
CA ILE A 2 -31.01 1.99 25.65
C ILE A 2 -29.66 1.29 25.50
N ALA A 3 -29.67 -0.01 25.19
CA ALA A 3 -28.45 -0.75 24.89
C ALA A 3 -27.91 -0.27 23.54
N VAL A 4 -26.83 0.52 23.56
CA VAL A 4 -26.13 0.97 22.37
C VAL A 4 -25.49 -0.25 21.69
N SER A 5 -25.94 -0.56 20.47
CA SER A 5 -25.47 -1.66 19.62
C SER A 5 -24.08 -1.40 19.01
N SER A 6 -23.09 -1.14 19.87
CA SER A 6 -21.72 -0.76 19.51
C SER A 6 -20.98 -1.77 18.60
N GLY A 7 -21.46 -3.02 18.50
CA GLY A 7 -20.88 -4.05 17.63
C GLY A 7 -21.29 -3.98 16.16
N ARG A 8 -22.53 -3.57 15.83
CA ARG A 8 -23.01 -3.60 14.43
C ARG A 8 -22.41 -2.48 13.59
N TRP A 9 -22.24 -1.28 14.17
CA TRP A 9 -21.61 -0.13 13.49
C TRP A 9 -20.14 -0.35 13.14
N ARG A 10 -19.39 -1.10 13.97
CA ARG A 10 -17.98 -1.46 13.68
C ARG A 10 -17.85 -2.43 12.52
N LEU A 11 -18.80 -3.38 12.40
CA LEU A 11 -18.87 -4.28 11.24
C LEU A 11 -19.30 -3.49 10.01
N LEU A 12 -20.47 -2.82 10.05
CA LEU A 12 -20.86 -1.56 9.38
C LEU A 12 -19.75 -0.87 8.57
N ALA A 13 -19.01 -0.05 9.31
CA ALA A 13 -17.94 0.77 8.79
C ALA A 13 -16.82 -0.07 8.18
N GLY A 14 -16.49 -1.24 8.75
CA GLY A 14 -15.42 -2.10 8.23
C GLY A 14 -15.64 -2.56 6.78
N HIS A 15 -16.84 -3.00 6.41
CA HIS A 15 -17.08 -3.51 5.04
C HIS A 15 -17.27 -2.41 3.99
N LEU A 16 -17.68 -1.20 4.38
CA LEU A 16 -17.81 -0.09 3.44
C LEU A 16 -16.50 0.71 3.33
N VAL A 17 -15.76 0.91 4.42
CA VAL A 17 -14.59 1.81 4.45
C VAL A 17 -13.34 1.13 3.89
N LEU A 18 -13.13 -0.17 4.13
CA LEU A 18 -11.93 -0.86 3.66
C LEU A 18 -11.75 -0.83 2.13
N PRO A 19 -12.80 -1.06 1.30
CA PRO A 19 -12.69 -0.90 -0.14
C PRO A 19 -12.31 0.51 -0.56
N TRP A 20 -12.88 1.55 0.07
CA TRP A 20 -12.56 2.93 -0.26
C TRP A 20 -11.12 3.30 0.12
N ILE A 21 -10.66 2.87 1.30
CA ILE A 21 -9.26 3.01 1.71
C ILE A 21 -8.37 2.39 0.64
N GLN A 22 -8.64 1.14 0.27
CA GLN A 22 -7.85 0.45 -0.73
C GLN A 22 -7.84 1.17 -2.08
N ILE A 23 -8.99 1.63 -2.57
CA ILE A 23 -9.08 2.40 -3.83
C ILE A 23 -8.25 3.68 -3.76
N ILE A 24 -8.36 4.46 -2.67
CA ILE A 24 -7.61 5.72 -2.51
C ILE A 24 -6.10 5.46 -2.53
N PHE A 25 -5.62 4.49 -1.75
CA PHE A 25 -4.19 4.19 -1.68
C PHE A 25 -3.67 3.54 -2.96
N LEU A 26 -4.50 2.76 -3.66
CA LEU A 26 -4.15 2.21 -4.97
C LEU A 26 -4.04 3.31 -6.03
N ILE A 27 -4.94 4.31 -6.04
CA ILE A 27 -4.85 5.46 -6.93
C ILE A 27 -3.59 6.28 -6.64
N ASP A 28 -3.27 6.52 -5.36
CA ASP A 28 -2.02 7.19 -4.94
C ASP A 28 -0.79 6.41 -5.44
N ALA A 29 -0.76 5.09 -5.26
CA ALA A 29 0.31 4.23 -5.75
C ALA A 29 0.45 4.27 -7.28
N VAL A 30 -0.66 4.20 -8.02
CA VAL A 30 -0.65 4.30 -9.49
C VAL A 30 -0.13 5.66 -9.95
N GLY A 31 -0.61 6.76 -9.34
CA GLY A 31 -0.13 8.11 -9.65
C GLY A 31 1.38 8.23 -9.48
N ARG A 32 1.92 7.78 -8.34
CA ARG A 32 3.37 7.76 -8.09
C ARG A 32 4.14 6.87 -9.06
N GLY A 33 3.60 5.69 -9.36
CA GLY A 33 4.18 4.78 -10.33
C GLY A 33 4.32 5.42 -11.71
N LEU A 34 3.31 6.19 -12.14
CA LEU A 34 3.35 6.97 -13.38
C LEU A 34 4.35 8.14 -13.30
N ASP A 35 4.37 8.89 -12.20
CA ASP A 35 5.32 9.98 -11.99
C ASP A 35 6.78 9.49 -12.09
N TYR A 36 7.07 8.32 -11.51
CA TYR A 36 8.41 7.72 -11.53
C TYR A 36 8.75 7.11 -12.90
N SER A 37 7.74 6.63 -13.64
CA SER A 37 7.91 6.07 -14.98
C SER A 37 8.13 7.15 -16.04
N TYR A 38 7.52 8.33 -15.87
CA TYR A 38 7.63 9.48 -16.76
C TYR A 38 8.10 10.72 -15.99
N PRO A 39 9.33 10.70 -15.44
CA PRO A 39 9.81 11.78 -14.60
C PRO A 39 9.87 13.08 -15.41
N PRO A 40 9.23 14.18 -14.94
CA PRO A 40 9.32 15.47 -15.61
C PRO A 40 10.78 15.95 -15.51
N GLY A 41 11.47 15.89 -16.65
CA GLY A 41 12.90 16.12 -16.84
C GLY A 41 13.64 16.76 -15.67
N THR A 42 14.29 15.94 -14.83
CA THR A 42 15.19 16.40 -13.78
C THR A 42 16.33 15.39 -13.57
N SER A 43 17.52 15.94 -13.33
CA SER A 43 18.75 15.20 -13.05
C SER A 43 18.59 14.30 -11.83
N THR A 44 19.05 13.05 -11.91
CA THR A 44 19.02 12.07 -10.82
C THR A 44 19.85 12.48 -9.58
N LEU A 45 20.60 13.58 -9.66
CA LEU A 45 21.44 14.13 -8.58
C LEU A 45 20.66 14.67 -7.37
N THR A 46 19.33 14.82 -7.45
CA THR A 46 18.48 15.23 -6.32
C THR A 46 17.72 14.08 -5.66
N LEU A 47 17.96 12.84 -6.09
CA LEU A 47 17.24 11.66 -5.61
C LEU A 47 17.77 11.18 -4.24
N ALA A 48 16.90 10.60 -3.42
CA ALA A 48 17.28 10.00 -2.14
C ALA A 48 18.11 8.72 -2.32
N THR A 49 18.82 8.27 -1.29
CA THR A 49 19.77 7.13 -1.36
C THR A 49 19.17 5.87 -1.98
N VAL A 50 17.90 5.54 -1.69
CA VAL A 50 17.23 4.36 -2.26
C VAL A 50 16.87 4.58 -3.73
N GLU A 51 16.41 5.78 -4.09
CA GLU A 51 16.09 6.13 -5.46
C GLU A 51 17.32 6.10 -6.38
N GLN A 52 18.52 6.31 -5.84
CA GLN A 52 19.79 6.20 -6.57
C GLN A 52 20.24 4.75 -6.82
N ALA A 53 19.66 3.76 -6.14
CA ALA A 53 20.09 2.36 -6.25
C ALA A 53 19.68 1.70 -7.59
N ALA A 54 18.75 2.30 -8.33
CA ALA A 54 18.33 1.87 -9.67
C ALA A 54 17.80 3.07 -10.47
N PRO A 55 17.64 2.99 -11.80
CA PRO A 55 16.98 4.03 -12.57
C PRO A 55 15.58 4.34 -12.03
N ILE A 56 15.19 5.63 -11.94
CA ILE A 56 13.92 6.04 -11.31
C ILE A 56 12.70 5.36 -11.95
N GLN A 57 12.76 5.10 -13.25
CA GLN A 57 11.73 4.41 -14.01
C GLN A 57 11.51 2.97 -13.54
N TRP A 58 12.55 2.29 -13.03
CA TRP A 58 12.43 0.92 -12.53
C TRP A 58 11.60 0.88 -11.25
N TRP A 59 11.75 1.88 -10.39
CA TRP A 59 10.89 2.05 -9.22
C TRP A 59 9.44 2.29 -9.63
N GLY A 60 9.21 3.15 -10.63
CA GLY A 60 7.89 3.40 -11.20
C GLY A 60 7.22 2.14 -11.73
N ILE A 61 7.94 1.37 -12.55
CA ILE A 61 7.47 0.08 -13.09
C ILE A 61 7.15 -0.89 -11.95
N ALA A 62 8.02 -1.02 -10.95
CA ALA A 62 7.80 -1.92 -9.83
C ALA A 62 6.54 -1.56 -9.02
N ILE A 63 6.28 -0.26 -8.80
CA ILE A 63 5.05 0.23 -8.17
C ILE A 63 3.83 -0.14 -9.03
N LEU A 64 3.88 0.12 -10.33
CA LEU A 64 2.78 -0.21 -11.25
C LEU A 64 2.49 -1.72 -11.31
N VAL A 65 3.54 -2.55 -11.29
CA VAL A 65 3.40 -4.01 -11.21
C VAL A 65 2.73 -4.43 -9.91
N GLY A 66 3.13 -3.85 -8.77
CA GLY A 66 2.48 -4.09 -7.48
C GLY A 66 0.99 -3.75 -7.52
N ALA A 67 0.65 -2.56 -8.03
CA ALA A 67 -0.74 -2.12 -8.21
C ALA A 67 -1.54 -3.05 -9.15
N LEU A 68 -0.93 -3.47 -10.25
CA LEU A 68 -1.54 -4.41 -11.18
C LEU A 68 -1.81 -5.77 -10.52
N CYS A 69 -0.89 -6.28 -9.69
CA CYS A 69 -1.10 -7.50 -8.91
C CYS A 69 -2.29 -7.35 -7.94
N VAL A 70 -2.44 -6.19 -7.27
CA VAL A 70 -3.60 -5.92 -6.41
C VAL A 70 -4.90 -6.02 -7.22
N VAL A 71 -5.01 -5.26 -8.32
CA VAL A 71 -6.22 -5.21 -9.15
C VAL A 71 -6.54 -6.58 -9.74
N THR A 72 -5.56 -7.22 -10.39
CA THR A 72 -5.76 -8.51 -11.04
C THR A 72 -6.13 -9.59 -10.03
N GLY A 73 -5.44 -9.66 -8.89
CA GLY A 73 -5.76 -10.61 -7.82
C GLY A 73 -7.17 -10.46 -7.27
N GLN A 74 -7.70 -9.24 -7.21
CA GLN A 74 -9.09 -9.00 -6.83
C GLN A 74 -10.09 -9.36 -7.93
N LEU A 75 -9.83 -8.95 -9.18
CA LEU A 75 -10.72 -9.22 -10.31
C LEU A 75 -10.87 -10.72 -10.61
N ILE A 76 -9.78 -11.48 -10.52
CA ILE A 76 -9.77 -12.92 -10.78
C ILE A 76 -9.93 -13.77 -9.51
N THR A 77 -10.24 -13.13 -8.38
CA THR A 77 -10.49 -13.76 -7.08
C THR A 77 -9.38 -14.70 -6.60
N ILE A 78 -8.11 -14.36 -6.86
CA ILE A 78 -6.93 -15.06 -6.35
C ILE A 78 -6.28 -14.20 -5.25
N PRO A 79 -6.58 -14.45 -3.96
CA PRO A 79 -6.13 -13.60 -2.86
C PRO A 79 -4.61 -13.50 -2.77
N THR A 80 -3.89 -14.57 -3.11
CA THR A 80 -2.41 -14.60 -3.08
C THR A 80 -1.80 -13.54 -4.00
N VAL A 81 -2.36 -13.34 -5.20
CA VAL A 81 -1.85 -12.34 -6.15
C VAL A 81 -2.06 -10.93 -5.61
N SER A 82 -3.22 -10.68 -4.99
CA SER A 82 -3.50 -9.39 -4.36
C SER A 82 -2.58 -9.14 -3.15
N ILE A 83 -2.37 -10.16 -2.30
CA ILE A 83 -1.43 -10.08 -1.16
C ILE A 83 -0.01 -9.75 -1.64
N VAL A 84 0.47 -10.41 -2.69
CA VAL A 84 1.80 -10.13 -3.25
C VAL A 84 1.89 -8.69 -3.74
N GLY A 85 0.86 -8.20 -4.44
CA GLY A 85 0.79 -6.80 -4.87
C GLY A 85 0.86 -5.81 -3.70
N GLU A 86 0.06 -6.04 -2.67
CA GLU A 86 0.06 -5.21 -1.45
C GLU A 86 1.43 -5.22 -0.73
N VAL A 87 2.10 -6.38 -0.67
CA VAL A 87 3.45 -6.49 -0.08
C VAL A 87 4.48 -5.74 -0.91
N ILE A 88 4.44 -5.83 -2.24
CA ILE A 88 5.33 -5.09 -3.14
C ILE A 88 5.13 -3.58 -2.93
N LEU A 89 3.89 -3.10 -2.94
CA LEU A 89 3.57 -1.69 -2.72
C LEU A 89 4.01 -1.22 -1.34
N GLY A 90 3.74 -2.02 -0.29
CA GLY A 90 4.16 -1.71 1.07
C GLY A 90 5.68 -1.56 1.18
N ALA A 91 6.43 -2.50 0.64
CA ALA A 91 7.89 -2.46 0.69
C ALA A 91 8.47 -1.27 -0.09
N LEU A 92 7.99 -1.03 -1.30
CA LEU A 92 8.47 0.05 -2.15
C LEU A 92 8.17 1.42 -1.54
N LEU A 93 6.92 1.68 -1.13
CA LEU A 93 6.51 3.00 -0.64
C LEU A 93 7.09 3.30 0.75
N THR A 94 7.23 2.30 1.62
CA THR A 94 7.95 2.47 2.89
C THR A 94 9.44 2.69 2.67
N GLY A 95 10.09 1.97 1.75
CA GLY A 95 11.51 2.14 1.45
C GLY A 95 11.83 3.50 0.84
N LEU A 96 11.07 3.90 -0.18
CA LEU A 96 11.21 5.20 -0.84
C LEU A 96 10.90 6.34 0.14
N GLY A 97 9.78 6.25 0.86
CA GLY A 97 9.39 7.24 1.88
C GLY A 97 10.41 7.37 3.01
N GLY A 98 10.94 6.25 3.50
CA GLY A 98 11.97 6.23 4.54
C GLY A 98 13.27 6.88 4.05
N SER A 99 13.66 6.63 2.80
CA SER A 99 14.86 7.26 2.23
C SER A 99 14.72 8.78 2.08
N LEU A 100 13.55 9.25 1.63
CA LEU A 100 13.23 10.67 1.54
C LEU A 100 13.19 11.32 2.92
N PHE A 101 12.59 10.63 3.89
CA PHE A 101 12.51 11.08 5.28
C PHE A 101 13.91 11.26 5.88
N LEU A 102 14.79 10.26 5.73
CA LEU A 102 16.17 10.34 6.22
C LEU A 102 16.97 11.43 5.52
N ALA A 103 16.79 11.61 4.20
CA ALA A 103 17.50 12.63 3.42
C ALA A 103 17.23 14.08 3.86
N VAL A 104 16.13 14.31 4.56
CA VAL A 104 15.72 15.64 5.04
C VAL A 104 15.78 15.78 6.56
N MET A 105 16.13 14.73 7.32
CA MET A 105 16.21 14.83 8.78
C MET A 105 17.21 15.90 9.25
N ASP A 106 18.30 16.10 8.51
CA ASP A 106 19.32 17.10 8.84
C ASP A 106 18.96 18.51 8.33
N ARG A 107 17.87 18.64 7.57
CA ARG A 107 17.41 19.91 6.99
C ARG A 107 16.09 20.30 7.67
N LEU A 108 16.08 21.42 8.38
CA LEU A 108 14.96 21.96 9.20
C LEU A 108 13.64 22.28 8.46
N TRP A 109 13.32 21.62 7.35
CA TRP A 109 12.21 21.95 6.47
C TRP A 109 11.06 20.94 6.58
N TRP A 110 9.89 21.44 7.00
CA TRP A 110 8.66 20.68 7.22
C TRP A 110 8.14 19.93 5.98
N GLU A 111 8.39 20.47 4.78
CA GLU A 111 7.81 19.92 3.54
C GLU A 111 8.38 18.56 3.15
N GLY A 112 9.70 18.36 3.27
CA GLY A 112 10.34 17.07 2.99
C GLY A 112 9.94 15.99 4.00
N PHE A 113 9.89 16.38 5.28
CA PHE A 113 9.49 15.50 6.38
C PHE A 113 8.08 14.94 6.15
N ARG A 114 7.14 15.81 5.76
CA ARG A 114 5.75 15.42 5.46
C ARG A 114 5.68 14.40 4.34
N THR A 115 6.38 14.63 3.23
CA THR A 115 6.32 13.76 2.05
C THR A 115 6.87 12.37 2.37
N GLY A 116 8.04 12.28 3.00
CA GLY A 116 8.66 11.00 3.38
C GLY A 116 7.80 10.20 4.38
N LEU A 117 7.32 10.86 5.44
CA LEU A 117 6.45 10.23 6.43
C LEU A 117 5.11 9.77 5.83
N THR A 118 4.51 10.59 4.95
CA THR A 118 3.25 10.23 4.27
C THR A 118 3.43 8.96 3.44
N LEU A 119 4.50 8.88 2.65
CA LEU A 119 4.84 7.67 1.87
C LEU A 119 5.04 6.44 2.76
N MET A 120 5.72 6.60 3.90
CA MET A 120 5.87 5.51 4.87
C MET A 120 4.52 5.02 5.41
N CYS A 121 3.62 5.94 5.76
CA CYS A 121 2.27 5.61 6.23
C CYS A 121 1.42 4.93 5.14
N VAL A 122 1.54 5.37 3.89
CA VAL A 122 0.90 4.70 2.73
C VAL A 122 1.42 3.27 2.61
N GLY A 123 2.74 3.07 2.63
CA GLY A 123 3.34 1.73 2.56
C GLY A 123 2.91 0.83 3.74
N ALA A 124 2.87 1.36 4.95
CA ALA A 124 2.36 0.65 6.12
C ALA A 124 0.88 0.25 5.97
N THR A 125 0.08 1.08 5.30
CA THR A 125 -1.32 0.78 5.02
C THR A 125 -1.46 -0.39 4.04
N HIS A 126 -0.62 -0.47 3.00
CA HIS A 126 -0.57 -1.63 2.11
C HIS A 126 -0.20 -2.92 2.85
N PHE A 127 0.75 -2.89 3.78
CA PHE A 127 1.03 -4.06 4.65
C PHE A 127 -0.18 -4.44 5.51
N ALA A 128 -0.90 -3.46 6.07
CA ALA A 128 -2.11 -3.72 6.85
C ALA A 128 -3.22 -4.36 5.99
N LEU A 129 -3.37 -3.91 4.73
CA LEU A 129 -4.30 -4.50 3.76
C LEU A 129 -3.90 -5.93 3.39
N ALA A 130 -2.61 -6.19 3.11
CA ALA A 130 -2.10 -7.54 2.86
C ALA A 130 -2.43 -8.49 4.01
N TYR A 131 -2.22 -8.04 5.25
CA TYR A 131 -2.57 -8.80 6.45
C TYR A 131 -4.07 -9.04 6.56
N ALA A 132 -4.89 -8.02 6.30
CA ALA A 132 -6.35 -8.13 6.34
C ALA A 132 -6.87 -9.16 5.33
N ILE A 133 -6.36 -9.14 4.09
CA ILE A 133 -6.69 -10.11 3.03
C ILE A 133 -6.25 -11.52 3.42
N THR A 134 -5.05 -11.66 4.02
CA THR A 134 -4.56 -12.95 4.50
C THR A 134 -5.47 -13.54 5.57
N LYS A 135 -5.89 -12.71 6.54
CA LYS A 135 -6.78 -13.12 7.63
C LYS A 135 -8.16 -13.51 7.11
N SER A 136 -8.75 -12.75 6.18
CA SER A 136 -10.05 -13.07 5.60
C SER A 136 -10.03 -14.37 4.78
N ASN A 137 -9.00 -14.56 3.94
CA ASN A 137 -8.81 -15.79 3.16
C ASN A 137 -8.64 -17.02 4.07
N ARG A 138 -7.91 -16.88 5.18
CA ARG A 138 -7.77 -17.96 6.17
C ARG A 138 -9.12 -18.34 6.76
N MET A 139 -9.92 -17.38 7.23
CA MET A 139 -11.24 -17.64 7.82
C MET A 139 -12.16 -18.39 6.86
N TRP A 140 -12.18 -18.01 5.57
CA TRP A 140 -12.97 -18.69 4.55
C TRP A 140 -12.57 -20.15 4.36
N ARG A 141 -11.26 -20.46 4.36
CA ARG A 141 -10.78 -21.85 4.27
C ARG A 141 -11.21 -22.73 5.46
N TRP A 142 -11.41 -22.15 6.65
CA TRP A 142 -11.87 -22.89 7.83
C TRP A 142 -13.40 -23.07 7.87
N SER A 143 -14.18 -22.16 7.28
CA SER A 143 -15.64 -22.34 7.17
C SER A 143 -16.03 -23.46 6.21
N ASP A 144 -15.18 -23.72 5.21
CA ASP A 144 -15.43 -24.72 4.18
C ASP A 144 -14.78 -26.07 4.50
N ALA A 145 -14.07 -26.17 5.62
CA ALA A 145 -13.54 -27.44 6.08
C ALA A 145 -14.72 -28.33 6.51
N PRO A 146 -14.86 -29.56 5.98
CA PRO A 146 -15.92 -30.45 6.41
C PRO A 146 -15.80 -30.66 7.91
N ALA A 147 -16.89 -30.41 8.65
CA ALA A 147 -16.99 -30.72 10.06
C ALA A 147 -16.66 -32.20 10.22
N SER A 148 -15.44 -32.49 10.68
CA SER A 148 -15.05 -33.85 11.01
C SER A 148 -15.98 -34.31 12.12
N ARG A 149 -16.74 -35.37 11.83
CA ARG A 149 -17.64 -36.04 12.76
C ARG A 149 -16.88 -36.69 13.90
#